data_AF-A0A1I1FU93-F1
#
_entry.id   AF-A0A1I1FU93-F1
#
_cell.length_a   1.000
_cell.length_b   1.000
_cell.length_c   1.000
_cell.angle_alpha   90.00
_cell.angle_beta   90.00
_cell.angle_gamma   90.00
#
_symmetry.space_group_name_H-M   'P 1'
#
loop_
_entity.id
_entity.type
_entity.pdbx_description
1 polymer ?
#
loop_
_entity_poly.entity_id
_entity_poly.type
_entity_poly.pdbx_seq_one_letter_code
_entity_poly.pdbx_strand_id
1 'polypeptide(L)'
;MSRNLRIEPNDNELSLEANGVLSKMLNNPDTDYVKAVDLCAVCENDSLRTIKKALSELTDKGYLLRIGNTYAVNKVRITQMKLA
;
A
#
# COMPACT_ATOMS: atom_id res chain seq x y z
N MET A 1 16.94 19.90 -11.06
CA MET A 1 16.84 18.73 -10.15
C MET A 1 15.38 18.33 -10.07
N SER A 2 15.02 17.15 -10.53
CA SER A 2 13.66 16.63 -10.39
C SER A 2 13.38 16.40 -8.91
N ARG A 3 12.34 17.04 -8.37
CA ARG A 3 11.87 16.71 -7.02
C ARG A 3 11.30 15.29 -7.08
N ASN A 4 11.91 14.35 -6.36
CA ASN A 4 11.37 13.01 -6.17
C ASN A 4 10.21 13.10 -5.17
N LEU A 5 9.07 13.59 -5.64
CA LEU A 5 7.87 13.71 -4.84
C LEU A 5 7.31 12.32 -4.56
N ARG A 6 7.05 12.02 -3.29
CA ARG A 6 6.45 10.76 -2.85
C ARG A 6 5.10 11.03 -2.21
N ILE A 7 4.18 10.11 -2.41
CA ILE A 7 2.90 10.14 -1.70
C ILE A 7 3.07 9.32 -0.44
N GLU A 8 2.72 9.92 0.70
CA GLU A 8 2.81 9.27 2.00
C GLU A 8 1.44 9.14 2.68
N PRO A 9 1.19 8.04 3.42
CA PRO A 9 0.00 7.92 4.25
C PRO A 9 -0.09 9.07 5.26
N ASN A 10 -1.29 9.64 5.44
CA ASN A 10 -1.57 10.71 6.41
C ASN A 10 -2.27 10.17 7.67
N ASP A 11 -2.17 8.87 7.95
CA ASP A 11 -2.93 8.22 9.02
C ASP A 11 -1.98 7.58 10.03
N ASN A 12 -1.94 8.19 11.22
CA ASN A 12 -1.12 7.73 12.35
C ASN A 12 -1.70 6.49 13.02
N GLU A 13 -2.91 6.07 12.67
CA GLU A 13 -3.55 4.87 13.20
C GLU A 13 -3.22 3.62 12.38
N LEU A 14 -2.46 3.74 11.28
CA LEU A 14 -2.00 2.58 10.51
C LEU A 14 -0.85 1.89 11.23
N SER A 15 -0.86 0.55 11.23
CA SER A 15 0.30 -0.24 11.65
C SER A 15 1.54 0.10 10.84
N LEU A 16 2.74 -0.13 11.39
CA LEU A 16 3.99 0.14 10.69
C LEU A 16 4.10 -0.67 9.40
N GLU A 17 3.61 -1.91 9.44
CA GLU A 17 3.56 -2.83 8.31
C GLU A 17 2.58 -2.33 7.24
N ALA A 18 1.38 -1.90 7.64
CA ALA A 18 0.42 -1.30 6.72
C ALA A 18 0.94 -0.02 6.08
N ASN A 19 1.62 0.83 6.85
CA ASN A 19 2.28 2.04 6.34
C ASN A 19 3.38 1.71 5.32
N GLY A 20 4.24 0.74 5.62
CA GLY A 20 5.30 0.30 4.71
C GLY A 20 4.74 -0.27 3.40
N VAL A 21 3.73 -1.14 3.49
CA VAL A 21 3.05 -1.72 2.33
C VAL A 21 2.37 -0.63 1.49
N LEU A 22 1.60 0.26 2.11
CA LEU A 22 0.89 1.32 1.40
C LEU A 22 1.87 2.30 0.75
N SER A 23 2.94 2.70 1.43
CA SER A 23 3.98 3.58 0.87
C SER A 23 4.65 2.95 -0.35
N LYS A 24 4.94 1.64 -0.31
CA LYS A 24 5.44 0.90 -1.47
C LYS A 24 4.43 0.94 -2.62
N MET A 25 3.16 0.65 -2.32
CA MET A 25 2.09 0.59 -3.33
C MET A 25 1.78 1.93 -3.99
N LEU A 26 1.84 3.03 -3.23
CA LEU A 26 1.60 4.38 -3.73
C LEU A 26 2.68 4.87 -4.70
N ASN A 27 3.92 4.44 -4.47
CA ASN A 27 5.09 4.97 -5.17
C ASN A 27 5.71 3.97 -6.16
N ASN A 28 5.10 2.79 -6.35
CA ASN A 28 5.52 1.81 -7.33
C ASN A 28 4.34 1.37 -8.22
N PRO A 29 4.32 1.74 -9.51
CA PRO A 29 3.23 1.38 -10.41
C PRO A 29 3.09 -0.14 -10.62
N ASP A 30 4.18 -0.92 -10.47
CA ASP A 30 4.16 -2.38 -10.64
C ASP A 30 3.40 -3.13 -9.54
N THR A 31 2.96 -2.39 -8.51
CA THR A 31 2.22 -2.93 -7.37
C THR A 31 0.74 -2.57 -7.38
N ASP A 32 0.25 -1.94 -8.46
CA ASP A 32 -1.19 -1.79 -8.69
C ASP A 32 -1.76 -3.11 -9.26
N TYR A 33 -2.95 -3.52 -8.81
CA TYR A 33 -3.57 -4.81 -9.17
C TYR A 33 -2.69 -6.04 -8.88
N VAL A 34 -1.98 -6.03 -7.75
CA VAL A 34 -1.04 -7.08 -7.35
C VAL A 34 -1.69 -8.12 -6.43
N LYS A 35 -1.23 -9.38 -6.49
CA LYS A 35 -1.64 -10.40 -5.50
C LYS A 35 -0.79 -10.28 -4.24
N ALA A 36 -1.33 -10.74 -3.11
CA ALA A 36 -0.60 -10.73 -1.83
C ALA A 36 0.73 -11.49 -1.88
N VAL A 37 0.81 -12.57 -2.68
CA VAL A 37 2.05 -13.37 -2.84
C VAL A 37 3.13 -12.61 -3.60
N ASP A 38 2.75 -11.89 -4.65
CA ASP A 38 3.68 -11.10 -5.46
C ASP A 38 4.16 -9.88 -4.66
N LEU A 39 3.26 -9.27 -3.88
CA LEU A 39 3.62 -8.18 -2.98
C LEU A 39 4.57 -8.61 -1.86
N CYS A 40 4.44 -9.86 -1.37
CA CYS A 40 5.38 -10.43 -0.41
C CYS A 40 6.79 -10.59 -0.99
N ALA A 41 6.91 -10.90 -2.29
CA ALA A 41 8.21 -10.94 -2.95
C ALA A 41 8.84 -9.54 -3.09
N VAL A 42 8.02 -8.50 -3.22
CA VAL A 42 8.46 -7.09 -3.29
C VAL A 42 8.85 -6.53 -1.90
N CYS A 43 8.24 -7.08 -0.85
CA CYS A 43 8.52 -6.78 0.55
C CYS A 43 9.36 -7.90 1.18
N GLU A 44 10.60 -8.06 0.71
CA GLU A 44 11.51 -9.16 1.05
C GLU A 44 11.73 -9.43 2.56
N ASN A 45 11.46 -8.43 3.42
CA ASN A 45 11.63 -8.53 4.87
C ASN A 45 10.41 -9.07 5.62
N ASP A 46 9.24 -9.16 4.99
CA ASP A 46 7.97 -9.49 5.66
C ASP A 46 7.44 -10.87 5.28
N SER A 47 6.84 -11.55 6.25
CA SER A 47 6.16 -12.82 5.99
C SER A 47 4.85 -12.59 5.21
N LEU A 48 4.42 -13.57 4.42
CA LEU A 48 3.13 -13.51 3.71
C LEU A 48 1.94 -13.29 4.67
N ARG A 49 2.05 -13.79 5.92
CA ARG A 49 1.04 -13.57 6.95
C ARG A 49 0.97 -12.10 7.35
N THR A 50 2.12 -11.46 7.54
CA THR A 50 2.23 -10.03 7.86
C THR A 50 1.64 -9.18 6.74
N ILE A 51 2.03 -9.47 5.48
CA ILE A 51 1.50 -8.77 4.30
C ILE A 51 -0.02 -8.92 4.19
N LYS A 52 -0.57 -10.13 4.39
CA LYS A 52 -2.02 -10.33 4.38
C LYS A 52 -2.74 -9.54 5.47
N LYS A 53 -2.15 -9.43 6.67
CA LYS A 53 -2.72 -8.65 7.78
C LYS A 53 -2.73 -7.16 7.44
N ALA A 54 -1.62 -6.64 6.92
CA ALA A 54 -1.51 -5.26 6.45
C ALA A 54 -2.51 -4.97 5.31
N LEU A 55 -2.62 -5.86 4.33
CA LEU A 55 -3.59 -5.71 3.23
C LEU A 55 -5.04 -5.71 3.72
N SER A 56 -5.38 -6.54 4.73
CA SER A 56 -6.70 -6.51 5.36
C SER A 56 -6.97 -5.15 6.00
N GLU A 57 -6.05 -4.68 6.85
CA GLU A 57 -6.17 -3.39 7.53
C GLU A 57 -6.32 -2.23 6.53
N LEU A 58 -5.51 -2.22 5.48
CA LEU A 58 -5.56 -1.19 4.43
C LEU A 58 -6.87 -1.25 3.62
N THR A 59 -7.42 -2.44 3.40
CA THR A 59 -8.72 -2.60 2.72
C THR A 59 -9.85 -2.14 3.62
N ASP A 60 -9.85 -2.54 4.89
CA ASP A 60 -10.87 -2.18 5.89
C ASP A 60 -10.91 -0.67 6.11
N LYS A 61 -9.73 -0.03 6.17
CA LYS A 61 -9.64 1.43 6.27
C LYS A 61 -10.01 2.13 4.98
N GLY A 62 -10.04 1.47 3.82
CA GLY A 62 -10.39 2.04 2.51
C GLY A 62 -9.23 2.63 1.72
N TYR A 63 -7.98 2.29 2.08
CA TYR A 63 -6.76 2.68 1.33
C TYR A 63 -6.52 1.81 0.11
N LEU A 64 -6.91 0.53 0.18
CA LEU A 64 -6.84 -0.40 -0.93
C LEU A 64 -8.23 -0.87 -1.34
N LEU A 65 -8.36 -1.20 -2.62
CA LEU A 65 -9.52 -1.86 -3.18
C LEU A 65 -9.14 -3.31 -3.47
N ARG A 66 -9.92 -4.25 -2.95
CA ARG A 66 -9.78 -5.67 -3.30
C ARG A 66 -10.62 -5.98 -4.52
N ILE A 67 -9.98 -6.45 -5.59
CA ILE A 67 -10.62 -6.77 -6.87
C ILE A 67 -10.36 -8.26 -7.14
N GLY A 68 -11.30 -9.10 -6.71
CA GLY A 68 -11.11 -10.56 -6.69
C GLY A 68 -9.94 -10.97 -5.78
N ASN A 69 -8.85 -11.44 -6.40
CA ASN A 69 -7.64 -11.90 -5.71
C ASN A 69 -6.47 -10.90 -5.77
N THR A 70 -6.68 -9.71 -6.35
CA THR A 70 -5.68 -8.65 -6.42
C THR A 70 -6.08 -7.45 -5.57
N TYR A 71 -5.10 -6.61 -5.27
CA TYR A 71 -5.23 -5.38 -4.51
C TYR A 71 -4.75 -4.21 -5.36
N ALA A 72 -5.54 -3.14 -5.39
CA ALA A 72 -5.21 -1.90 -6.09
C ALA A 72 -5.28 -0.73 -5.13
N VAL A 73 -4.49 0.31 -5.36
CA VAL A 73 -4.55 1.51 -4.52
C VAL A 73 -5.85 2.26 -4.79
N ASN A 74 -6.53 2.69 -3.73
CA ASN A 74 -7.70 3.55 -3.86
C ASN A 74 -7.26 4.98 -4.28
N LYS A 75 -7.14 5.19 -5.59
CA LYS A 75 -6.66 6.46 -6.17
C LYS A 75 -7.52 7.67 -5.83
N VAL A 76 -8.81 7.47 -5.53
CA VAL A 76 -9.69 8.55 -5.08
C VAL A 76 -9.21 9.13 -3.75
N ARG A 77 -8.70 8.27 -2.86
CA ARG A 77 -8.22 8.65 -1.54
C ARG A 77 -6.81 9.25 -1.54
N ILE A 78 -6.05 9.06 -2.62
CA ILE A 78 -4.71 9.69 -2.77
C ILE A 78 -4.79 11.21 -2.63
N THR A 79 -5.88 11.83 -3.08
CA THR A 79 -6.10 13.28 -2.95
C THR A 79 -6.14 13.79 -1.50
N GLN A 80 -6.29 12.88 -0.52
CA GLN A 80 -6.33 13.17 0.92
C GLN A 80 -5.00 12.83 1.63
N MET A 81 -4.00 12.36 0.88
CA MET A 81 -2.68 11.96 1.40
C MET A 81 -1.67 13.11 1.32
N LYS A 82 -0.51 12.95 1.98
CA LYS A 82 0.56 13.96 1.95
C LYS A 82 1.46 13.75 0.75
N LEU A 83 1.91 14.87 0.18
CA LEU A 83 3.01 14.91 -0.78
C LEU A 83 4.28 15.31 -0.03
N ALA A 84 5.30 14.46 -0.07
CA ALA A 84 6.60 14.65 0.59
C ALA A 84 7.74 14.78 -0.44
#